data_AF-A0A9D4FFL3-F1
#
_entry.id   AF-A0A9D4FFL3-F1
#
_cell.length_a   1.000
_cell.length_b   1.000
_cell.length_c   1.000
_cell.angle_alpha   90.00
_cell.angle_beta   90.00
_cell.angle_gamma   90.00
#
_symmetry.space_group_name_H-M   'P 1'
#
loop_
_entity.id
_entity.type
_entity.pdbx_description
1 polymer ?
#
loop_
_entity_poly.entity_id
_entity_poly.type
_entity_poly.pdbx_seq_one_letter_code
_entity_poly.pdbx_strand_id
1 'polypeptide(L)'
;MSRRKARFSIGVVWMCSFIIAAPLLKFRDLNVRRWMDYTESWCDDSWPVQRKHVYGSNMTIDYMPSRTIYFTFVSAVLYFLPMVAMSISYTIIIIKLGRKTTPGEQLNAGLVAQQKRKRKVDIQSELCN
;
A
#
# COMPACT_ATOMS: atom_id res chain seq x y z
N MET A 1 3.09 -15.52 -10.77
CA MET A 1 3.61 -15.28 -9.40
C MET A 1 3.63 -16.60 -8.65
N SER A 2 4.77 -17.02 -8.09
CA SER A 2 4.86 -18.29 -7.34
C SER A 2 4.21 -18.17 -5.96
N ARG A 3 3.52 -19.23 -5.49
CA ARG A 3 2.86 -19.27 -4.18
C ARG A 3 3.79 -18.90 -3.02
N ARG A 4 5.09 -19.23 -3.12
CA ARG A 4 6.10 -18.87 -2.11
C ARG A 4 6.33 -17.36 -2.03
N LYS A 5 6.36 -16.67 -3.17
CA LYS A 5 6.52 -15.21 -3.24
C LYS A 5 5.30 -14.47 -2.69
N ALA A 6 4.10 -15.01 -2.91
CA ALA A 6 2.85 -14.44 -2.37
C ALA A 6 2.74 -14.58 -0.85
N ARG A 7 3.13 -15.73 -0.29
CA ARG A 7 3.16 -15.91 1.17
C ARG A 7 4.16 -14.96 1.83
N PHE A 8 5.33 -14.78 1.22
CA PHE A 8 6.33 -13.83 1.69
C PHE A 8 5.81 -12.39 1.66
N SER A 9 5.17 -11.96 0.57
CA SER A 9 4.63 -10.59 0.48
C SER A 9 3.57 -10.31 1.54
N ILE A 10 2.70 -11.27 1.83
CA ILE A 10 1.69 -11.13 2.89
C ILE A 10 2.38 -10.95 4.26
N GLY A 11 3.39 -11.77 4.57
CA GLY A 11 4.15 -11.65 5.81
C GLY A 11 4.81 -10.29 5.98
N VAL A 12 5.43 -9.75 4.92
CA VAL A 12 6.04 -8.41 4.95
C VAL A 12 4.99 -7.33 5.20
N VAL A 13 3.82 -7.40 4.54
CA VAL A 13 2.74 -6.43 4.74
C VAL A 13 2.29 -6.42 6.20
N TRP A 14 2.07 -7.58 6.80
CA TRP A 14 1.72 -7.69 8.22
C TRP A 14 2.75 -7.04 9.13
N MET A 15 4.05 -7.32 8.92
CA MET A 15 5.12 -6.71 9.71
C MET A 15 5.13 -5.19 9.56
N CYS A 16 4.99 -4.67 8.34
CA CYS A 16 4.90 -3.23 8.10
C CYS A 16 3.67 -2.62 8.80
N SER A 17 2.51 -3.29 8.74
CA SER A 17 1.30 -2.84 9.43
C SER A 17 1.50 -2.73 10.95
N PHE A 18 2.15 -3.72 11.58
CA PHE A 18 2.47 -3.65 13.01
C PHE A 18 3.42 -2.50 13.34
N ILE A 19 4.47 -2.32 12.54
CA ILE A 19 5.44 -1.24 12.73
C ILE A 19 4.77 0.13 12.63
N ILE A 20 3.90 0.32 11.64
CA ILE A 20 3.17 1.58 11.47
C ILE A 20 2.16 1.79 12.61
N ALA A 21 1.50 0.74 13.09
CA ALA A 21 0.52 0.86 14.18
C ALA A 21 1.16 1.04 15.57
N ALA A 22 2.41 0.62 15.77
CA ALA A 22 3.05 0.63 17.08
C ALA A 22 3.15 2.03 17.74
N PRO A 23 3.54 3.12 17.03
CA PRO A 23 3.51 4.46 17.57
C PRO A 23 2.12 4.91 18.02
N LEU A 24 1.08 4.61 17.23
CA LEU A 24 -0.30 4.95 17.59
C LEU A 24 -0.75 4.27 18.88
N LEU A 25 -0.27 3.06 19.15
CA LEU A 25 -0.56 2.37 20.40
C LEU A 25 0.20 2.99 21.58
N LYS A 26 1.45 3.42 21.34
CA LYS A 26 2.31 3.99 22.40
C LYS A 26 1.86 5.39 22.83
N PHE A 27 1.38 6.22 21.91
CA PHE A 27 0.94 7.59 22.19
C PHE A 27 -0.54 7.69 22.54
N ARG A 28 -1.26 6.57 22.68
CA ARG A 28 -2.66 6.55 23.09
C ARG A 28 -2.74 6.41 24.60
N ASP A 29 -3.24 7.45 25.27
CA ASP A 29 -3.46 7.43 26.71
C ASP A 29 -4.94 7.62 27.09
N LEU A 30 -5.35 6.95 28.16
CA LEU A 30 -6.66 7.15 28.79
C LEU A 30 -6.54 8.29 29.81
N ASN A 31 -7.14 9.42 29.47
CA ASN A 31 -7.23 10.56 30.36
C ASN A 31 -8.49 10.44 31.21
N VAL A 32 -8.32 10.53 32.53
CA VAL A 32 -9.44 10.48 33.48
C VAL A 32 -9.47 11.78 34.26
N ARG A 33 -10.54 12.55 34.11
CA ARG A 33 -10.81 13.77 34.87
C ARG A 33 -11.96 13.53 35.83
N ARG A 34 -11.68 13.67 37.12
CA ARG A 34 -12.69 13.60 38.16
C ARG A 34 -13.25 15.00 38.41
N TRP A 35 -14.52 15.18 38.10
CA TRP A 35 -15.31 16.32 38.52
C TRP A 35 -15.95 16.02 39.88
N MET A 36 -16.59 17.00 40.52
CA MET A 36 -17.23 16.78 41.83
C MET A 36 -18.35 15.73 41.76
N ASP A 37 -19.12 15.71 40.67
CA ASP A 37 -20.34 14.88 40.56
C ASP A 37 -20.20 13.70 39.59
N TYR A 38 -19.16 13.68 38.75
CA TYR A 38 -18.96 12.63 37.76
C TYR A 38 -17.48 12.45 37.37
N THR A 39 -17.13 11.26 36.91
CA THR A 39 -15.81 10.99 36.33
C THR A 39 -15.94 10.94 34.81
N GLU A 40 -15.18 11.79 34.14
CA GLU A 40 -15.07 11.81 32.68
C GLU A 40 -13.80 11.09 32.27
N SER A 41 -13.94 10.06 31.43
CA SER A 41 -12.81 9.34 30.86
C SER A 41 -12.83 9.47 29.34
N TRP A 42 -11.75 9.97 28.74
CA TRP A 42 -11.60 10.03 27.29
C TRP A 42 -10.23 9.48 26.88
N CYS A 43 -10.17 8.88 25.70
CA CYS A 43 -8.91 8.48 25.08
C CYS A 43 -8.43 9.60 24.17
N ASP A 44 -7.21 10.08 24.38
CA ASP A 44 -6.58 11.07 23.51
C ASP A 44 -5.13 10.71 23.23
N ASP A 45 -4.57 11.32 22.18
CA ASP A 45 -3.19 11.10 21.80
C ASP A 45 -2.25 12.06 22.55
N SER A 46 -1.35 11.52 23.36
CA SER A 46 -0.42 12.26 24.24
C SER A 46 0.94 12.54 23.57
N TRP A 47 0.94 13.28 22.46
CA TRP A 47 2.18 13.66 21.78
C TRP A 47 2.98 14.73 22.55
N PRO A 48 4.33 14.69 22.53
CA PRO A 48 5.15 15.66 23.24
C PRO A 48 4.99 17.06 22.62
N VAL A 49 4.46 17.99 23.41
CA VAL A 49 4.31 19.40 23.04
C VAL A 49 5.64 20.11 23.26
N GLN A 50 6.16 20.73 22.20
CA GLN A 50 7.29 21.64 22.31
C GLN A 50 6.76 23.08 22.37
N ARG A 51 7.26 23.86 23.31
CA ARG A 51 6.90 25.28 23.47
C ARG A 51 8.01 26.14 22.90
N LYS A 52 7.67 26.99 21.92
CA LYS A 52 8.60 28.01 21.40
C LYS A 52 8.16 29.38 21.89
N HIS A 53 9.03 30.05 22.62
CA HIS A 53 8.87 31.47 22.91
C HIS A 53 9.28 32.29 21.68
N VAL A 54 8.41 33.18 21.24
CA VAL A 54 8.70 34.11 20.14
C VAL A 54 9.38 35.33 20.75
N TYR A 55 10.68 35.52 20.50
CA TYR A 55 11.39 36.72 20.94
C TYR A 55 10.79 37.95 20.26
N GLY A 56 10.22 38.87 21.05
CA GLY A 56 9.60 40.11 20.57
C GLY A 56 8.07 40.17 20.70
N SER A 57 7.40 39.08 21.07
CA SER A 57 5.98 39.09 21.46
C SER A 57 5.78 38.24 22.72
N ASN A 58 4.89 38.65 23.63
CA ASN A 58 4.52 37.85 24.81
C ASN A 58 3.62 36.65 24.43
N MET A 59 3.89 36.01 23.30
CA MET A 59 3.14 34.87 22.78
C MET A 59 3.99 33.61 22.84
N THR A 60 3.40 32.55 23.39
CA THR A 60 4.00 31.22 23.44
C THR A 60 3.23 30.35 22.47
N ILE A 61 3.93 29.74 21.49
CA ILE A 61 3.30 28.86 20.50
C ILE A 61 3.63 27.41 20.87
N ASP A 62 2.57 26.63 21.05
CA ASP A 62 2.64 25.19 21.27
C ASP A 62 2.70 24.48 19.90
N TYR A 63 3.74 23.68 19.67
CA TYR A 63 3.90 22.92 18.44
C TYR A 63 4.18 21.44 18.74
N MET A 64 3.56 20.54 17.97
CA MET A 64 3.69 19.08 18.11
C MET A 64 4.37 18.51 16.84
N PRO A 65 5.70 18.66 16.69
CA PRO A 65 6.37 18.34 15.43
C PRO A 65 6.36 16.84 15.12
N SER A 66 6.48 16.00 16.16
CA SER A 66 6.47 14.53 16.05
C SER A 66 5.13 14.00 15.51
N ARG A 67 4.02 14.55 16.00
CA ARG A 67 2.67 14.22 15.53
C ARG A 67 2.53 14.55 14.04
N THR A 68 2.88 15.78 13.65
CA THR A 68 2.78 16.23 12.27
C THR A 68 3.61 15.35 11.34
N ILE A 69 4.87 15.09 11.68
CA ILE A 69 5.76 14.25 10.85
C ILE A 69 5.21 12.82 10.72
N TYR A 70 4.71 12.25 11.80
CA TYR A 70 4.14 10.90 11.78
C TYR A 70 2.93 10.82 10.84
N PHE A 71 1.94 11.71 11.00
CA PHE A 71 0.72 11.68 10.18
C PHE A 71 0.99 12.05 8.71
N THR A 72 1.94 12.94 8.43
CA THR A 72 2.34 13.24 7.04
C THR A 72 3.06 12.06 6.41
N PHE A 73 3.95 11.38 7.12
CA PHE A 73 4.61 10.17 6.63
C PHE A 73 3.62 9.03 6.38
N VAL A 74 2.72 8.77 7.33
CA VAL A 74 1.72 7.71 7.22
C VAL A 74 0.78 7.98 6.05
N SER A 75 0.31 9.21 5.87
CA SER A 75 -0.51 9.57 4.72
C SER A 75 0.28 9.44 3.40
N ALA A 76 1.53 9.91 3.33
CA ALA A 76 2.41 9.70 2.18
C ALA A 76 2.51 8.22 1.78
N VAL A 77 2.81 7.34 2.74
CA VAL A 77 3.08 5.93 2.47
C VAL A 77 1.81 5.11 2.24
N LEU A 78 0.75 5.32 3.02
CA LEU A 78 -0.46 4.50 2.92
C LEU A 78 -1.45 4.99 1.85
N TYR A 79 -1.39 6.27 1.47
CA TYR A 79 -2.29 6.82 0.46
C TYR A 79 -1.58 7.03 -0.88
N PHE A 80 -0.54 7.85 -0.93
CA PHE A 80 0.07 8.25 -2.21
C PHE A 80 0.77 7.09 -2.91
N LEU A 81 1.54 6.27 -2.17
CA LEU A 81 2.28 5.16 -2.78
C LEU A 81 1.34 4.11 -3.41
N PRO A 82 0.28 3.61 -2.74
CA PRO A 82 -0.70 2.72 -3.38
C PRO A 82 -1.43 3.37 -4.54
N MET A 83 -1.80 4.65 -4.44
CA MET A 83 -2.47 5.37 -5.53
C MET A 83 -1.60 5.46 -6.78
N VAL A 84 -0.32 5.78 -6.62
CA VAL A 84 0.65 5.82 -7.73
C VAL A 84 0.90 4.42 -8.29
N ALA A 85 1.05 3.40 -7.44
CA ALA A 85 1.25 2.03 -7.88
C ALA A 85 0.05 1.51 -8.69
N MET A 86 -1.17 1.80 -8.23
CA MET A 86 -2.40 1.45 -8.93
C MET A 86 -2.52 2.21 -10.24
N SER A 87 -2.31 3.53 -10.25
CA SER A 87 -2.43 4.34 -11.47
C SER A 87 -1.45 3.88 -12.56
N ILE A 88 -0.19 3.61 -12.21
CA ILE A 88 0.81 3.07 -13.14
C ILE A 88 0.36 1.70 -13.66
N SER A 89 -0.05 0.80 -12.76
CA SER A 89 -0.47 -0.55 -13.14
C SER A 89 -1.66 -0.53 -14.10
N TYR A 90 -2.68 0.27 -13.81
CA TYR A 90 -3.84 0.43 -14.68
C TYR A 90 -3.47 1.09 -16.01
N THR A 91 -2.60 2.10 -16.00
CA THR A 91 -2.13 2.74 -17.23
C THR A 91 -1.44 1.72 -18.14
N ILE A 92 -0.56 0.87 -17.58
CA ILE A 92 0.10 -0.20 -18.33
C ILE A 92 -0.92 -1.21 -18.87
N ILE A 93 -1.91 -1.60 -18.07
CA ILE A 93 -2.98 -2.51 -18.50
C ILE A 93 -3.75 -1.92 -19.67
N ILE A 94 -4.17 -0.65 -19.58
CA ILE A 94 -4.92 0.04 -20.63
C ILE A 94 -4.10 0.14 -21.92
N ILE A 95 -2.83 0.56 -21.84
CA ILE A 95 -1.94 0.63 -23.01
C ILE A 95 -1.74 -0.75 -23.63
N LYS A 96 -1.50 -1.78 -22.80
CA LYS A 96 -1.28 -3.14 -23.27
C LYS A 96 -2.53 -3.73 -23.90
N LEU A 97 -3.71 -3.40 -23.40
CA LEU A 97 -4.97 -3.80 -23.99
C LEU A 97 -5.19 -3.08 -25.31
N GLY A 98 -5.00 -1.75 -25.35
CA GLY A 98 -5.11 -0.92 -26.55
C GLY A 98 -4.18 -1.34 -27.69
N ARG A 99 -2.95 -1.75 -27.39
CA ARG A 99 -1.99 -2.30 -28.38
C ARG A 99 -2.30 -3.73 -28.81
N LYS A 100 -3.10 -4.48 -28.03
CA LYS A 100 -3.54 -5.85 -28.36
C LYS A 100 -4.90 -5.87 -29.06
N THR A 101 -5.70 -4.83 -28.94
CA THR A 101 -6.96 -4.61 -29.66
C THR A 101 -6.71 -4.06 -31.07
N THR A 102 -5.86 -4.72 -31.86
CA THR A 102 -6.16 -4.98 -33.27
C THR A 102 -6.72 -6.42 -33.30
N PRO A 103 -8.03 -6.59 -33.00
CA PRO A 103 -8.63 -7.88 -32.63
C PRO A 103 -8.87 -8.83 -33.82
N GLY A 104 -8.11 -8.70 -34.91
CA GLY A 104 -8.23 -9.56 -36.12
C GLY A 104 -7.05 -10.50 -36.37
N GLU A 105 -5.84 -10.21 -35.88
CA GLU A 105 -4.62 -10.88 -36.39
C GLU A 105 -3.91 -11.80 -35.38
N GLN A 106 -4.02 -11.51 -34.08
CA GLN A 106 -3.27 -12.22 -33.03
C GLN A 106 -3.89 -13.56 -32.60
N LEU A 107 -5.23 -13.70 -32.67
CA LEU A 107 -5.88 -14.99 -32.42
C LEU A 107 -5.43 -16.02 -33.47
N ASN A 108 -5.32 -15.61 -34.74
CA ASN A 108 -4.83 -16.46 -35.81
C ASN A 108 -3.34 -16.80 -35.64
N ALA A 109 -2.47 -15.84 -35.30
CA ALA A 109 -1.05 -16.14 -35.08
C ALA A 109 -0.82 -17.12 -33.91
N GLY A 110 -1.54 -16.93 -32.80
CA GLY A 110 -1.49 -17.84 -31.65
C GLY A 110 -2.07 -19.23 -31.96
N LEU A 111 -3.21 -19.29 -32.65
CA LEU A 111 -3.85 -20.55 -33.05
C LEU A 111 -3.00 -21.30 -34.09
N VAL A 112 -2.41 -20.61 -35.07
CA VAL A 112 -1.50 -21.18 -36.07
C VAL A 112 -0.20 -21.67 -35.42
N ALA A 113 0.35 -20.94 -34.44
CA ALA A 113 1.51 -21.40 -33.69
C ALA A 113 1.19 -22.65 -32.84
N GLN A 114 0.01 -22.69 -32.22
CA GLN A 114 -0.49 -23.86 -31.48
C GLN A 114 -0.77 -25.05 -32.41
N GLN A 115 -1.38 -24.83 -33.57
CA GLN A 115 -1.64 -25.85 -34.59
C GLN A 115 -0.36 -26.41 -35.21
N LYS A 116 0.64 -25.57 -35.53
CA LYS A 116 1.97 -26.01 -36.00
C LYS A 116 2.68 -26.86 -34.95
N ARG A 117 2.53 -26.53 -33.67
CA ARG A 117 3.09 -27.33 -32.56
C ARG A 117 2.41 -28.70 -32.46
N LYS A 118 1.08 -28.77 -32.55
CA LYS A 118 0.34 -30.03 -32.52
C LYS A 118 0.66 -30.93 -33.71
N ARG A 119 0.72 -30.38 -34.93
CA ARG A 119 1.08 -31.15 -36.14
C ARG A 119 2.49 -31.76 -36.08
N LYS A 120 3.44 -31.08 -35.43
CA LYS A 120 4.79 -31.63 -35.23
C LYS A 120 4.81 -32.81 -34.25
N VAL A 121 3.92 -32.80 -33.25
CA VAL A 121 3.82 -33.89 -32.27
C VAL A 121 3.23 -35.14 -32.92
N ASP A 122 2.18 -35.01 -33.74
CA ASP A 122 1.58 -36.16 -34.44
C ASP A 122 2.57 -36.82 -35.43
N ILE A 123 3.29 -36.02 -36.22
CA ILE A 123 4.29 -36.56 -37.16
C ILE A 123 5.45 -37.25 -36.43
N GLN A 124 5.85 -36.73 -35.27
CA GLN A 124 6.92 -37.34 -34.47
C GLN A 124 6.46 -38.63 -33.75
N SER A 125 5.16 -38.78 -33.47
CA SER A 125 4.61 -40.05 -32.97
C SER A 125 4.45 -41.12 -34.05
N GLU A 126 4.17 -40.75 -35.30
CA GLU A 126 4.11 -41.71 -36.41
C GLU A 126 5.49 -42.21 -36.85
N LEU A 127 6.57 -41.43 -36.67
CA LEU A 127 7.94 -41.84 -36.99
C LEU A 127 8.61 -42.75 -35.93
N CYS A 128 7.95 -43.01 -34.80
CA CYS A 128 8.47 -43.83 -33.70
C CYS A 128 7.69 -45.15 -33.49
N ASN A 129 6.87 -45.55 -34.47
CA ASN A 129 6.13 -46.79 -34.51
C ASN A 129 6.46 -47.54 -35.82
#